data_AF-A0A927V9A3-F1
#
_entry.id   AF-A0A927V9A3-F1
#
_cell.length_a   1.000
_cell.length_b   1.000
_cell.length_c   1.000
_cell.angle_alpha   90.00
_cell.angle_beta   90.00
_cell.angle_gamma   90.00
#
_symmetry.space_group_name_H-M   'P 1'
#
loop_
_entity.id
_entity.type
_entity.pdbx_description
1 polymer ?
#
loop_
_entity_poly.entity_id
_entity_poly.type
_entity_poly.pdbx_seq_one_letter_code
_entity_poly.pdbx_strand_id
1 'polypeptide(L)'
;MKKFTSTLVTTMVNSDDGLYNYEVVRTLQNVRGDKALLLTLYPSFSGADIFKLDTTTLHLLNHMKDLNLSSVRIINLFSKIVKGAKLSCRNLTVDEENLKYIEGVMKEKDFESYIFIVAWGSSMATSKAANQTKERIIKMFREYHPNSRLYQITSDYLAFDNIDAVHPLYLGIRNAQTRWKLAEYAPPTSFGKPESENAMKAQQKKISGKKKSDEEANIKETENTKDNMEGKG
;
A
#
# COMPACT_ATOMS: atom_id res chain seq x y z
N MET A 1 -4.28 -24.75 -37.04
CA MET A 1 -3.67 -24.00 -35.91
C MET A 1 -4.52 -22.76 -35.65
N LYS A 2 -4.86 -22.45 -34.39
CA LYS A 2 -5.58 -21.20 -34.04
C LYS A 2 -4.61 -20.21 -33.40
N LYS A 3 -4.60 -18.97 -33.89
CA LYS A 3 -3.78 -17.87 -33.37
C LYS A 3 -4.66 -17.00 -32.46
N PHE A 4 -4.14 -16.66 -31.27
CA PHE A 4 -4.75 -15.70 -30.36
C PHE A 4 -3.80 -14.50 -30.21
N THR A 5 -4.35 -13.30 -30.22
CA THR A 5 -3.60 -12.03 -30.08
C THR A 5 -4.26 -11.23 -28.96
N SER A 6 -3.46 -10.59 -28.11
CA SER A 6 -3.93 -9.62 -27.11
C SER A 6 -3.01 -8.40 -27.11
N THR A 7 -3.56 -7.23 -26.80
CA THR A 7 -2.82 -5.97 -26.71
C THR A 7 -3.08 -5.32 -25.37
N LEU A 8 -2.00 -4.97 -24.66
CA LEU A 8 -2.04 -4.17 -23.45
C LEU A 8 -1.55 -2.76 -23.78
N VAL A 9 -2.43 -1.76 -23.67
CA VAL A 9 -2.06 -0.35 -23.79
C VAL A 9 -1.72 0.19 -22.43
N THR A 10 -0.64 0.96 -22.37
CA THR A 10 -0.18 1.60 -21.13
C THR A 10 -0.05 3.10 -21.34
N THR A 11 -0.63 3.89 -20.45
CA THR A 11 -0.34 5.32 -20.33
C THR A 11 0.15 5.62 -18.92
N MET A 12 0.90 6.70 -18.78
CA MET A 12 1.46 7.12 -17.49
C MET A 12 1.48 8.63 -17.41
N VAL A 13 1.21 9.15 -16.21
CA VAL A 13 1.33 10.57 -15.89
C VAL A 13 2.50 10.76 -14.94
N ASN A 14 3.56 11.41 -15.40
CA ASN A 14 4.76 11.69 -14.63
C ASN A 14 4.98 13.20 -14.50
N SER A 15 5.76 13.57 -13.49
CA SER A 15 6.41 14.88 -13.47
C SER A 15 7.44 14.98 -14.59
N ASP A 16 7.72 16.21 -15.04
CA ASP A 16 8.71 16.48 -16.11
C ASP A 16 10.12 16.00 -15.73
N ASP A 17 10.46 16.03 -14.44
CA ASP A 17 11.74 15.53 -13.92
C ASP A 17 11.80 13.98 -13.80
N GLY A 18 10.68 13.30 -14.05
CA GLY A 18 10.57 11.84 -13.98
C GLY A 18 10.73 11.25 -12.58
N LEU A 19 10.68 12.06 -11.51
CA LEU A 19 10.81 11.61 -10.12
C LEU A 19 9.48 11.19 -9.49
N TYR A 20 8.36 11.66 -10.05
CA TYR A 20 7.01 11.40 -9.56
C TYR A 20 6.16 10.73 -10.64
N ASN A 21 5.31 9.82 -10.20
CA ASN A 21 4.34 9.11 -11.02
C ASN A 21 2.98 9.18 -10.32
N TYR A 22 2.06 9.92 -10.95
CA TYR A 22 0.75 10.20 -10.40
C TYR A 22 -0.26 9.12 -10.78
N GLU A 23 -0.12 8.54 -11.98
CA GLU A 23 -1.04 7.54 -12.49
C GLU A 23 -0.38 6.61 -13.52
N VAL A 24 -0.74 5.33 -13.46
CA VAL A 24 -0.49 4.35 -14.53
C VAL A 24 -1.81 3.74 -14.97
N VAL A 25 -2.14 3.82 -16.26
CA VAL A 25 -3.32 3.17 -16.82
C VAL A 25 -2.90 1.97 -17.65
N ARG A 26 -3.58 0.84 -17.45
CA ARG A 26 -3.37 -0.41 -18.19
C ARG A 26 -4.71 -0.87 -18.75
N THR A 27 -4.81 -1.01 -20.06
CA THR A 27 -6.06 -1.38 -20.76
C THR A 27 -5.83 -2.55 -21.70
N LEU A 28 -6.62 -3.61 -21.51
CA LEU A 28 -6.67 -4.76 -22.42
C LEU A 28 -7.58 -4.43 -23.60
N GLN A 29 -7.02 -4.26 -24.79
CA GLN A 29 -7.83 -3.95 -25.98
C GLN A 29 -8.68 -5.14 -26.39
N ASN A 30 -9.91 -4.85 -26.84
CA ASN A 30 -10.88 -5.84 -27.33
C ASN A 30 -11.29 -6.88 -26.26
N VAL A 31 -11.10 -6.56 -24.97
CA VAL A 31 -11.58 -7.35 -23.84
C VAL A 31 -12.77 -6.62 -23.22
N ARG A 32 -13.87 -7.34 -23.00
CA ARG A 32 -15.02 -6.82 -22.24
C ARG A 32 -14.73 -6.92 -20.73
N GLY A 33 -15.17 -5.91 -19.99
CA GLY A 33 -15.01 -5.83 -18.55
C GLY A 33 -15.14 -4.39 -18.07
N ASP A 34 -15.29 -4.22 -16.77
CA ASP A 34 -15.41 -2.93 -16.11
C ASP A 34 -14.06 -2.20 -16.08
N LYS A 35 -14.13 -0.89 -15.84
CA LYS A 35 -12.95 -0.07 -15.59
C LYS A 35 -12.78 0.07 -14.08
N ALA A 36 -11.54 0.05 -13.60
CA ALA A 36 -11.25 0.26 -12.19
C ALA A 36 -10.28 1.44 -11.98
N LEU A 37 -10.44 2.12 -10.86
CA LEU A 37 -9.42 2.98 -10.26
C LEU A 37 -8.89 2.24 -9.02
N LEU A 38 -7.61 1.92 -8.99
CA LEU A 38 -6.95 1.18 -7.93
C LEU A 38 -6.03 2.12 -7.15
N LEU A 39 -6.28 2.29 -5.86
CA LEU A 39 -5.43 3.08 -4.97
C LEU A 39 -4.47 2.18 -4.19
N THR A 40 -3.19 2.33 -4.48
CA THR A 40 -2.10 1.60 -3.81
C THR A 40 -1.14 2.56 -3.09
N LEU A 41 0.06 2.11 -2.71
CA LEU A 41 0.94 2.86 -1.80
C LEU A 41 1.80 3.91 -2.51
N TYR A 42 2.66 3.47 -3.42
CA TYR A 42 3.64 4.31 -4.13
C TYR A 42 4.16 3.56 -5.37
N PRO A 43 4.57 4.29 -6.43
CA PRO A 43 5.08 3.70 -7.66
C PRO A 43 6.55 3.26 -7.52
N SER A 44 6.95 2.26 -8.32
CA SER A 44 8.35 1.77 -8.36
C SER A 44 9.10 2.04 -9.66
N PHE A 45 8.46 2.68 -10.65
CA PHE A 45 9.05 2.98 -11.95
C PHE A 45 8.48 4.26 -12.57
N SER A 46 9.27 4.86 -13.47
CA SER A 46 8.92 6.09 -14.22
C SER A 46 8.50 5.77 -15.65
N GLY A 47 8.09 6.80 -16.41
CA GLY A 47 7.73 6.67 -17.83
C GLY A 47 8.87 6.17 -18.72
N ALA A 48 10.13 6.41 -18.34
CA ALA A 48 11.29 5.82 -19.03
C ALA A 48 11.28 4.27 -19.01
N ASP A 49 10.57 3.70 -18.04
CA ASP A 49 10.41 2.27 -17.79
C ASP A 49 8.95 1.82 -18.03
N ILE A 50 8.18 2.48 -18.91
CA ILE A 50 6.73 2.25 -19.09
C ILE A 50 6.35 0.80 -19.41
N PHE A 51 7.26 0.05 -20.04
CA PHE A 51 7.08 -1.37 -20.37
C PHE A 51 7.31 -2.30 -19.17
N LYS A 52 7.91 -1.82 -18.08
CA LYS A 52 8.09 -2.63 -16.86
C LYS A 52 6.75 -2.90 -16.20
N LEU A 53 6.65 -4.11 -15.65
CA LEU A 53 5.59 -4.53 -14.75
C LEU A 53 6.26 -4.90 -13.43
N ASP A 54 5.94 -4.14 -12.38
CA ASP A 54 6.29 -4.59 -11.04
C ASP A 54 5.43 -5.80 -10.64
N THR A 55 5.83 -6.48 -9.56
CA THR A 55 5.17 -7.71 -9.13
C THR A 55 3.69 -7.46 -8.77
N THR A 56 3.37 -6.27 -8.22
CA THR A 56 1.98 -5.87 -7.90
C THR A 56 1.11 -5.82 -9.16
N THR A 57 1.57 -5.11 -10.17
CA THR A 57 0.87 -4.92 -11.45
C THR A 57 0.79 -6.23 -12.21
N LEU A 58 1.85 -7.05 -12.18
CA LEU A 58 1.86 -8.37 -12.81
C LEU A 58 0.76 -9.28 -12.22
N HIS A 59 0.67 -9.36 -10.90
CA HIS A 59 -0.39 -10.15 -10.25
C HIS A 59 -1.78 -9.61 -10.58
N LEU A 60 -1.96 -8.28 -10.54
CA LEU A 60 -3.22 -7.65 -10.90
C LEU A 60 -3.65 -8.00 -12.34
N LEU A 61 -2.73 -7.88 -13.32
CA LEU A 61 -3.00 -8.19 -14.73
C LEU A 61 -3.43 -9.65 -14.93
N ASN A 62 -2.78 -10.59 -14.23
CA ASN A 62 -3.13 -12.01 -14.30
C ASN A 62 -4.55 -12.28 -13.78
N HIS A 63 -5.06 -11.45 -12.87
CA HIS A 63 -6.38 -11.61 -12.25
C HIS A 63 -7.44 -10.62 -12.74
N MET A 64 -7.15 -9.75 -13.72
CA MET A 64 -8.13 -8.82 -14.28
C MET A 64 -9.37 -9.55 -14.80
N LYS A 65 -9.19 -10.72 -15.43
CA LYS A 65 -10.31 -11.55 -15.89
C LYS A 65 -11.19 -12.03 -14.73
N ASP A 66 -10.60 -12.43 -13.61
CA ASP A 66 -11.35 -12.92 -12.43
C ASP A 66 -12.22 -11.82 -11.82
N LEU A 67 -11.68 -10.59 -11.83
CA LEU A 67 -12.29 -9.35 -11.37
C LEU A 67 -13.25 -8.71 -12.40
N ASN A 68 -13.42 -9.32 -13.57
CA ASN A 68 -14.19 -8.75 -14.69
C ASN A 68 -13.69 -7.37 -15.15
N LEU A 69 -12.39 -7.10 -15.11
CA LEU A 69 -11.80 -5.81 -15.50
C LEU A 69 -11.23 -5.83 -16.92
N SER A 70 -11.46 -4.76 -17.67
CA SER A 70 -10.84 -4.50 -18.98
C SER A 70 -9.76 -3.41 -18.90
N SER A 71 -9.87 -2.51 -17.92
CA SER A 71 -8.95 -1.41 -17.70
C SER A 71 -8.75 -1.13 -16.22
N VAL A 72 -7.53 -0.79 -15.83
CA VAL A 72 -7.22 -0.32 -14.48
C VAL A 72 -6.34 0.92 -14.54
N ARG A 73 -6.80 1.98 -13.87
CA ARG A 73 -6.03 3.18 -13.52
C ARG A 73 -5.44 2.95 -12.14
N ILE A 74 -4.14 3.09 -11.98
CA ILE A 74 -3.45 2.86 -10.72
C ILE A 74 -2.95 4.22 -10.23
N ILE A 75 -3.49 4.66 -9.10
CA ILE A 75 -3.04 5.83 -8.35
C ILE A 75 -2.44 5.39 -7.01
N ASN A 76 -1.70 6.27 -6.37
CA ASN A 76 -0.92 5.94 -5.18
C ASN A 76 -1.16 6.94 -4.05
N LEU A 77 -1.00 6.53 -2.80
CA LEU A 77 -0.97 7.47 -1.66
C LEU A 77 0.17 8.49 -1.81
N PHE A 78 1.31 8.07 -2.35
CA PHE A 78 2.47 8.92 -2.62
C PHE A 78 2.91 8.77 -4.07
N SER A 79 3.22 9.88 -4.73
CA SER A 79 3.62 9.88 -6.14
C SER A 79 5.12 9.63 -6.35
N LYS A 80 5.93 9.82 -5.31
CA LYS A 80 7.39 9.69 -5.40
C LYS A 80 7.79 8.26 -5.76
N ILE A 81 8.59 8.14 -6.81
CA ILE A 81 9.07 6.84 -7.31
C ILE A 81 10.15 6.28 -6.38
N VAL A 82 9.99 5.03 -5.96
CA VAL A 82 10.97 4.31 -5.14
C VAL A 82 11.43 3.05 -5.85
N LYS A 83 12.69 3.04 -6.31
CA LYS A 83 13.28 1.92 -7.06
C LYS A 83 13.95 0.91 -6.12
N GLY A 84 13.54 -0.36 -6.18
CA GLY A 84 14.23 -1.48 -5.52
C GLY A 84 14.26 -1.47 -4.00
N ALA A 85 13.54 -0.56 -3.34
CA ALA A 85 13.51 -0.40 -1.89
C ALA A 85 12.08 -0.12 -1.39
N LYS A 86 11.88 -0.26 -0.07
CA LYS A 86 10.65 0.19 0.58
C LYS A 86 10.69 1.70 0.77
N LEU A 87 9.56 2.38 0.56
CA LEU A 87 9.44 3.80 0.91
C LEU A 87 9.65 3.95 2.43
N SER A 88 10.60 4.80 2.81
CA SER A 88 10.84 5.10 4.21
C SER A 88 9.69 5.93 4.78
N CYS A 89 9.12 5.50 5.90
CA CYS A 89 8.16 6.30 6.66
C CYS A 89 8.81 7.41 7.49
N ARG A 90 10.16 7.42 7.62
CA ARG A 90 10.86 8.43 8.42
C ARG A 90 10.78 9.78 7.71
N ASN A 91 10.26 10.79 8.43
CA ASN A 91 10.04 12.15 7.92
C ASN A 91 9.17 12.20 6.66
N LEU A 92 8.36 11.16 6.43
CA LEU A 92 7.41 11.16 5.33
C LEU A 92 6.33 12.20 5.64
N THR A 93 6.07 13.09 4.69
CA THR A 93 5.02 14.10 4.76
C THR A 93 3.89 13.75 3.80
N VAL A 94 2.74 14.37 3.98
CA VAL A 94 1.64 14.30 3.02
C VAL A 94 2.12 14.88 1.69
N ASP A 95 1.79 14.19 0.60
CA ASP A 95 2.09 14.59 -0.77
C ASP A 95 0.92 15.43 -1.30
N GLU A 96 0.96 16.74 -1.03
CA GLU A 96 -0.14 17.67 -1.36
C GLU A 96 -0.37 17.80 -2.87
N GLU A 97 0.67 17.65 -3.67
CA GLU A 97 0.56 17.73 -5.13
C GLU A 97 -0.16 16.49 -5.67
N ASN A 98 0.23 15.31 -5.19
CA ASN A 98 -0.47 14.07 -5.52
C ASN A 98 -1.93 14.07 -5.04
N LEU A 99 -2.21 14.65 -3.87
CA LEU A 99 -3.60 14.80 -3.41
C LEU A 99 -4.44 15.67 -4.35
N LYS A 100 -3.89 16.78 -4.86
CA LYS A 100 -4.57 17.61 -5.88
C LYS A 100 -4.81 16.85 -7.17
N TYR A 101 -3.85 16.02 -7.60
CA TYR A 101 -4.01 15.17 -8.76
C TYR A 101 -5.15 14.16 -8.58
N ILE A 102 -5.17 13.44 -7.45
CA ILE A 102 -6.23 12.48 -7.10
C ILE A 102 -7.60 13.16 -7.02
N GLU A 103 -7.66 14.35 -6.44
CA GLU A 103 -8.88 15.16 -6.42
C GLU A 103 -9.35 15.52 -7.84
N GLY A 104 -8.42 15.85 -8.73
CA GLY A 104 -8.70 16.07 -10.15
C GLY A 104 -9.32 14.83 -10.81
N VAL A 105 -8.74 13.65 -10.58
CA VAL A 105 -9.28 12.37 -11.07
C VAL A 105 -10.71 12.14 -10.57
N MET A 106 -10.99 12.42 -9.29
CA MET A 106 -12.33 12.29 -8.72
C MET A 106 -13.35 13.26 -9.33
N LYS A 107 -12.91 14.38 -9.92
CA LYS A 107 -13.79 15.37 -10.57
C LYS A 107 -13.99 15.13 -12.06
N GLU A 108 -13.33 14.11 -12.63
CA GLU A 108 -13.51 13.76 -14.04
C GLU A 108 -14.96 13.33 -14.32
N LYS A 109 -15.48 13.70 -15.49
CA LYS A 109 -16.89 13.46 -15.86
C LYS A 109 -17.26 11.97 -15.90
N ASP A 110 -16.30 11.10 -16.22
CA ASP A 110 -16.49 9.66 -16.33
C ASP A 110 -16.03 8.90 -15.08
N PHE A 111 -15.72 9.58 -13.97
CA PHE A 111 -15.27 8.94 -12.73
C PHE A 111 -16.23 7.83 -12.25
N GLU A 112 -17.54 8.09 -12.31
CA GLU A 112 -18.57 7.13 -11.88
C GLU A 112 -18.64 5.86 -12.74
N SER A 113 -17.94 5.83 -13.88
CA SER A 113 -17.78 4.61 -14.69
C SER A 113 -16.68 3.68 -14.18
N TYR A 114 -15.88 4.11 -13.20
CA TYR A 114 -14.81 3.33 -12.60
C TYR A 114 -15.25 2.70 -11.28
N ILE A 115 -14.94 1.42 -11.10
CA ILE A 115 -14.99 0.78 -9.79
C ILE A 115 -13.79 1.29 -8.98
N PHE A 116 -14.04 2.00 -7.88
CA PHE A 116 -12.96 2.49 -7.03
C PHE A 116 -12.55 1.43 -5.99
N ILE A 117 -11.33 0.89 -6.17
CA ILE A 117 -10.75 -0.18 -5.37
C ILE A 117 -9.62 0.39 -4.49
N VAL A 118 -9.71 0.14 -3.19
CA VAL A 118 -8.70 0.48 -2.20
C VAL A 118 -7.84 -0.74 -1.91
N ALA A 119 -6.52 -0.61 -2.08
CA ALA A 119 -5.59 -1.75 -2.02
C ALA A 119 -4.20 -1.39 -1.45
N TRP A 120 -4.15 -0.57 -0.40
CA TRP A 120 -2.90 -0.14 0.24
C TRP A 120 -2.30 -1.15 1.24
N GLY A 121 -3.08 -2.12 1.71
CA GLY A 121 -2.70 -3.11 2.71
C GLY A 121 -2.29 -2.54 4.07
N SER A 122 -1.63 -3.38 4.87
CA SER A 122 -1.19 -3.02 6.24
C SER A 122 0.15 -2.29 6.30
N SER A 123 0.82 -2.13 5.16
CA SER A 123 2.06 -1.34 5.08
C SER A 123 1.78 0.10 5.50
N MET A 124 2.73 0.69 6.22
CA MET A 124 2.66 2.07 6.68
C MET A 124 1.50 2.37 7.64
N ALA A 125 0.90 1.36 8.30
CA ALA A 125 -0.23 1.55 9.23
C ALA A 125 0.08 2.49 10.41
N THR A 126 1.35 2.63 10.79
CA THR A 126 1.80 3.55 11.86
C THR A 126 2.33 4.89 11.31
N SER A 127 2.31 5.11 10.00
CA SER A 127 2.78 6.35 9.40
C SER A 127 1.70 7.42 9.50
N LYS A 128 1.99 8.50 10.23
CA LYS A 128 1.07 9.64 10.36
C LYS A 128 0.70 10.23 8.99
N ALA A 129 1.70 10.44 8.12
CA ALA A 129 1.45 10.95 6.77
C ALA A 129 0.58 10.00 5.94
N ALA A 130 0.85 8.70 5.96
CA ALA A 130 0.04 7.74 5.19
C ALA A 130 -1.41 7.70 5.68
N ASN A 131 -1.62 7.70 6.99
CA ASN A 131 -2.97 7.70 7.56
C ASN A 131 -3.71 8.99 7.26
N GLN A 132 -3.06 10.15 7.37
CA GLN A 132 -3.64 11.44 6.97
C GLN A 132 -3.99 11.48 5.48
N THR A 133 -3.13 10.96 4.60
CA THR A 133 -3.43 10.85 3.16
C THR A 133 -4.64 9.96 2.90
N LYS A 134 -4.72 8.78 3.55
CA LYS A 134 -5.89 7.88 3.45
C LYS A 134 -7.17 8.59 3.87
N GLU A 135 -7.17 9.26 5.03
CA GLU A 135 -8.31 10.03 5.53
C GLU A 135 -8.77 11.09 4.54
N ARG A 136 -7.83 11.86 3.97
CA ARG A 136 -8.15 12.91 3.00
C ARG A 136 -8.73 12.35 1.72
N ILE A 137 -8.17 11.27 1.18
CA ILE A 137 -8.71 10.64 -0.04
C ILE A 137 -10.11 10.07 0.20
N ILE A 138 -10.34 9.36 1.31
CA ILE A 138 -11.66 8.82 1.65
C ILE A 138 -12.68 9.94 1.87
N LYS A 139 -12.27 11.03 2.54
CA LYS A 139 -13.11 12.21 2.72
C LYS A 139 -13.50 12.85 1.39
N MET A 140 -12.53 13.11 0.51
CA MET A 140 -12.79 13.65 -0.83
C MET A 140 -13.72 12.75 -1.63
N PHE A 141 -13.50 11.43 -1.61
CA PHE A 141 -14.38 10.49 -2.31
C PHE A 141 -15.83 10.58 -1.81
N ARG A 142 -16.04 10.60 -0.48
CA ARG A 142 -17.38 10.72 0.11
C ARG A 142 -18.04 12.08 -0.17
N GLU A 143 -17.26 13.15 -0.30
CA GLU A 143 -17.75 14.48 -0.63
C GLU A 143 -18.18 14.59 -2.10
N TYR A 144 -17.39 14.04 -3.03
CA TYR A 144 -17.68 14.11 -4.46
C TYR A 144 -18.65 13.03 -4.94
N HIS A 145 -18.64 11.84 -4.32
CA HIS A 145 -19.38 10.65 -4.75
C HIS A 145 -20.13 10.00 -3.57
N PRO A 146 -21.05 10.71 -2.90
CA PRO A 146 -21.66 10.27 -1.64
C PRO A 146 -22.49 9.00 -1.73
N ASN A 147 -22.96 8.64 -2.93
CA ASN A 147 -23.77 7.44 -3.17
C ASN A 147 -22.95 6.27 -3.74
N SER A 148 -21.67 6.48 -4.00
CA SER A 148 -20.81 5.49 -4.64
C SER A 148 -20.10 4.64 -3.59
N ARG A 149 -19.86 3.38 -3.94
CA ARG A 149 -19.26 2.40 -3.04
C ARG A 149 -17.76 2.28 -3.29
N LEU A 150 -17.01 2.03 -2.22
CA LEU A 150 -15.63 1.60 -2.31
C LEU A 150 -15.56 0.08 -2.32
N TYR A 151 -14.54 -0.44 -2.98
CA TYR A 151 -14.27 -1.86 -3.07
C TYR A 151 -12.86 -2.17 -2.59
N GLN A 152 -12.63 -3.44 -2.28
CA GLN A 152 -11.31 -4.02 -2.06
C GLN A 152 -11.21 -5.37 -2.76
N ILE A 153 -9.98 -5.83 -2.96
CA ILE A 153 -9.72 -7.16 -3.52
C ILE A 153 -9.74 -8.19 -2.40
N THR A 154 -10.39 -9.32 -2.63
CA THR A 154 -10.39 -10.49 -1.75
C THR A 154 -10.21 -11.78 -2.57
N SER A 155 -10.14 -12.91 -1.89
CA SER A 155 -10.11 -14.25 -2.47
C SER A 155 -10.90 -15.22 -1.61
N ASP A 156 -11.32 -16.34 -2.17
CA ASP A 156 -12.12 -17.36 -1.47
C ASP A 156 -11.49 -17.93 -0.19
N TYR A 157 -10.17 -17.82 -0.05
CA TYR A 157 -9.41 -18.34 1.08
C TYR A 157 -8.94 -17.24 2.04
N LEU A 158 -9.38 -16.00 1.85
CA LEU A 158 -9.10 -14.92 2.79
C LEU A 158 -10.21 -14.87 3.85
N ALA A 159 -9.84 -15.10 5.11
CA ALA A 159 -10.76 -14.95 6.23
C ALA A 159 -11.18 -13.47 6.37
N PHE A 160 -12.50 -13.21 6.35
CA PHE A 160 -13.09 -11.87 6.23
C PHE A 160 -12.82 -10.92 7.42
N ASP A 161 -12.48 -11.49 8.56
CA ASP A 161 -12.27 -10.84 9.86
C ASP A 161 -10.96 -10.03 9.97
N ASN A 162 -10.08 -10.07 8.96
CA ASN A 162 -8.82 -9.30 8.93
C ASN A 162 -8.53 -8.63 7.56
N ILE A 163 -9.56 -8.36 6.76
CA ILE A 163 -9.41 -7.81 5.41
C ILE A 163 -9.59 -6.29 5.43
N ASP A 164 -8.49 -5.56 5.49
CA ASP A 164 -8.47 -4.09 5.35
C ASP A 164 -7.63 -3.69 4.11
N ALA A 165 -8.34 -3.40 3.02
CA ALA A 165 -7.80 -2.89 1.76
C ALA A 165 -6.60 -3.69 1.24
N VAL A 166 -6.77 -5.01 1.08
CA VAL A 166 -5.66 -5.93 0.81
C VAL A 166 -4.85 -5.54 -0.42
N HIS A 167 -3.53 -5.50 -0.25
CA HIS A 167 -2.61 -5.13 -1.32
C HIS A 167 -2.47 -6.26 -2.37
N PRO A 168 -2.46 -5.98 -3.69
CA PRO A 168 -2.42 -7.01 -4.72
C PRO A 168 -1.17 -7.89 -4.64
N LEU A 169 -0.02 -7.31 -4.26
CA LEU A 169 1.21 -8.08 -4.02
C LEU A 169 1.03 -9.17 -2.96
N TYR A 170 0.32 -8.89 -1.87
CA TYR A 170 0.10 -9.87 -0.82
C TYR A 170 -0.75 -11.04 -1.33
N LEU A 171 -1.85 -10.74 -2.04
CA LEU A 171 -2.68 -11.76 -2.68
C LEU A 171 -1.90 -12.54 -3.74
N GLY A 172 -1.05 -11.87 -4.51
CA GLY A 172 -0.22 -12.53 -5.51
C GLY A 172 0.77 -13.53 -4.92
N ILE A 173 1.33 -13.24 -3.75
CA ILE A 173 2.27 -14.15 -3.08
C ILE A 173 1.53 -15.29 -2.38
N ARG A 174 0.36 -15.05 -1.79
CA ARG A 174 -0.33 -16.01 -0.90
C ARG A 174 -1.48 -16.76 -1.55
N ASN A 175 -2.12 -16.16 -2.55
CA ASN A 175 -3.41 -16.55 -3.11
C ASN A 175 -3.44 -16.39 -4.66
N ALA A 176 -2.30 -16.45 -5.35
CA ALA A 176 -2.24 -16.32 -6.82
C ALA A 176 -2.95 -17.44 -7.59
N GLN A 177 -3.17 -18.60 -6.97
CA GLN A 177 -3.88 -19.73 -7.61
C GLN A 177 -5.39 -19.69 -7.32
N THR A 178 -5.86 -18.67 -6.62
CA THR A 178 -7.26 -18.54 -6.21
C THR A 178 -7.93 -17.49 -7.08
N ARG A 179 -9.26 -17.60 -7.22
CA ARG A 179 -10.03 -16.57 -7.91
C ARG A 179 -10.09 -15.32 -7.05
N TRP A 180 -9.64 -14.20 -7.61
CA TRP A 180 -9.78 -12.90 -6.97
C TRP A 180 -11.19 -12.35 -7.20
N LYS A 181 -11.71 -11.65 -6.19
CA LYS A 181 -13.05 -11.07 -6.18
C LYS A 181 -13.00 -9.65 -5.65
N LEU A 182 -14.03 -8.88 -5.98
CA LEU A 182 -14.28 -7.59 -5.36
C LEU A 182 -15.25 -7.78 -4.19
N ALA A 183 -14.95 -7.15 -3.08
CA ALA A 183 -15.85 -7.02 -1.94
C ALA A 183 -16.03 -5.54 -1.62
N GLU A 184 -17.21 -5.15 -1.14
CA GLU A 184 -17.44 -3.80 -0.65
C GLU A 184 -16.49 -3.50 0.51
N TYR A 185 -15.94 -2.29 0.52
CA TYR A 185 -14.99 -1.82 1.50
C TYR A 185 -15.59 -0.67 2.30
N ALA A 186 -15.71 -0.89 3.61
CA ALA A 186 -16.11 0.14 4.56
C ALA A 186 -14.87 0.65 5.31
N PRO A 187 -14.23 1.75 4.86
CA PRO A 187 -13.06 2.27 5.55
C PRO A 187 -13.43 2.76 6.96
N PRO A 188 -12.54 2.58 7.95
CA PRO A 188 -12.75 3.10 9.29
C PRO A 188 -12.85 4.63 9.28
N THR A 189 -13.48 5.19 10.31
CA THR A 189 -13.63 6.65 10.45
C THR A 189 -12.30 7.38 10.60
N SER A 190 -11.27 6.69 11.10
CA SER A 190 -9.91 7.21 11.28
C SER A 190 -8.90 6.10 11.04
N PHE A 191 -7.71 6.46 10.56
CA PHE A 191 -6.64 5.50 10.28
C PHE A 191 -5.50 5.62 11.30
N GLY A 192 -4.96 4.47 11.72
CA GLY A 192 -3.88 4.37 12.70
C GLY A 192 -4.35 3.93 14.07
N LYS A 193 -3.38 3.57 14.93
CA LYS A 193 -3.65 3.17 16.30
C LYS A 193 -3.95 4.40 17.16
N PRO A 194 -4.91 4.33 18.11
CA PRO A 194 -5.10 5.39 19.09
C PRO A 194 -3.79 5.63 19.85
N GLU A 195 -3.47 6.89 20.16
CA GLU A 195 -2.21 7.29 20.79
C GLU A 195 -1.89 6.50 22.08
N SER A 196 -2.92 6.04 22.79
CA SER A 196 -2.82 5.22 23.99
C SER A 196 -2.09 3.88 23.78
N GLU A 197 -2.30 3.19 22.65
CA GLU A 197 -1.62 1.92 22.35
C GLU A 197 -0.13 2.12 22.01
N ASN A 198 0.19 3.23 21.33
CA ASN A 198 1.57 3.57 20.99
C ASN A 198 2.36 3.98 22.24
N ALA A 199 1.72 4.71 23.17
CA ALA A 199 2.30 5.05 24.46
C ALA A 199 2.59 3.79 25.30
N MET A 200 1.64 2.84 25.38
CA MET A 200 1.83 1.58 26.10
C MET A 200 2.98 0.74 25.53
N LYS A 201 3.10 0.61 24.19
CA LYS A 201 4.20 -0.13 23.56
C LYS A 201 5.55 0.57 23.71
N ALA A 202 5.59 1.89 23.69
CA ALA A 202 6.81 2.66 23.95
C ALA A 202 7.28 2.50 25.40
N GLN A 203 6.35 2.46 26.37
CA GLN A 203 6.64 2.17 27.77
C GLN A 203 7.17 0.75 27.96
N GLN A 204 6.53 -0.26 27.34
CA GLN A 204 7.00 -1.65 27.41
C GLN A 204 8.39 -1.84 26.80
N LYS A 205 8.70 -1.19 25.66
CA LYS A 205 10.07 -1.22 25.09
C LYS A 205 11.10 -0.60 26.01
N LYS A 206 10.80 0.55 26.65
CA LYS A 206 11.70 1.19 27.63
C LYS A 206 11.95 0.29 28.85
N ILE A 207 10.92 -0.39 29.35
CA ILE A 207 11.03 -1.33 30.48
C ILE A 207 11.89 -2.54 30.10
N SER A 208 11.70 -3.10 28.89
CA SER A 208 12.51 -4.23 28.42
C SER A 208 13.98 -3.89 28.16
N GLY A 209 14.24 -2.67 27.63
CA GLY A 209 15.61 -2.20 27.37
C GLY A 209 16.37 -1.92 28.65
N LYS A 210 15.69 -1.37 29.67
CA LYS A 210 16.27 -1.15 31.00
C LYS A 210 16.58 -2.47 31.72
N LYS A 211 15.71 -3.47 31.64
CA LYS A 211 15.99 -4.81 32.18
C LYS A 211 17.25 -5.45 31.56
N LYS A 212 17.44 -5.31 30.24
CA LYS A 212 18.63 -5.82 29.55
C LYS A 212 19.92 -5.09 29.95
N SER A 213 19.87 -3.76 30.10
CA SER A 213 21.05 -3.01 30.55
C SER A 213 21.44 -3.33 31.99
N ASP A 214 20.44 -3.56 32.85
CA ASP A 214 20.66 -3.88 34.25
C ASP A 214 21.21 -5.31 34.41
N GLU A 215 20.79 -6.28 33.58
CA GLU A 215 21.41 -7.62 33.51
C GLU A 215 22.85 -7.59 33.01
N GLU A 216 23.15 -6.83 31.95
CA GLU A 216 24.52 -6.73 31.40
C GLU A 216 25.50 -6.02 32.35
N ALA A 217 25.02 -5.06 33.16
CA ALA A 217 25.83 -4.41 34.19
C ALA A 217 26.16 -5.37 35.35
N ASN A 218 25.20 -6.18 35.76
CA ASN A 218 25.36 -7.11 36.88
C ASN A 218 26.29 -8.28 36.54
N ILE A 219 26.32 -8.72 35.27
CA ILE A 219 27.28 -9.72 34.76
C ILE A 219 28.72 -9.17 34.79
N LYS A 220 28.92 -7.90 34.42
CA LYS A 220 30.26 -7.27 34.44
C LYS A 220 30.79 -7.03 35.86
N GLU A 221 29.93 -6.73 36.83
CA GLU A 221 30.34 -6.61 38.24
C GLU A 221 30.72 -7.97 38.83
N THR A 222 30.03 -9.05 38.46
CA THR A 222 30.36 -10.40 38.93
C THR A 222 31.64 -10.97 38.30
N GLU A 223 32.00 -10.57 37.08
CA GLU A 223 33.30 -10.91 36.45
C GLU A 223 34.47 -10.14 37.10
N ASN A 224 34.34 -8.84 37.35
CA ASN A 224 35.37 -8.03 38.01
C ASN A 224 35.65 -8.44 39.48
N THR A 225 34.70 -9.08 40.15
CA THR A 225 34.88 -9.54 41.53
C THR A 225 35.66 -10.86 41.60
N LYS A 226 35.66 -11.66 40.52
CA LYS A 226 36.42 -12.93 40.45
C LYS A 226 37.91 -12.70 40.15
N ASP A 227 38.24 -11.75 39.28
CA ASP A 227 39.65 -11.43 38.95
C ASP A 227 40.42 -10.81 40.12
N ASN A 228 39.74 -10.20 41.10
CA ASN A 228 40.38 -9.61 42.27
C ASN A 228 40.70 -10.61 43.40
N MET A 229 40.27 -11.88 43.31
CA MET A 229 40.60 -12.92 44.29
C MET A 229 41.79 -13.81 43.87
N GLU A 230 42.21 -13.80 42.62
CA GLU A 230 43.33 -14.64 42.13
C GLU A 230 44.71 -13.92 42.16
N GLY A 231 44.77 -12.66 42.60
CA GLY A 231 45.99 -11.84 42.62
C GLY A 231 46.77 -11.75 43.94
N LYS A 232 46.46 -12.57 44.95
CA LYS A 232 47.21 -12.61 46.22
C LYS A 232 47.61 -14.04 46.58
N GLY A 233 48.65 -14.53 45.92
CA GLY A 233 49.43 -15.71 46.31
C GLY A 233 50.88 -15.30 46.50
#